data_AF-A0A243PE07-F1
#
_entry.id   AF-A0A243PE07-F1
#
_cell.length_a   1.000
_cell.length_b   1.000
_cell.length_c   1.000
_cell.angle_alpha   90.00
_cell.angle_beta   90.00
_cell.angle_gamma   90.00
#
_symmetry.space_group_name_H-M   'P 1'
#
loop_
_entity.id
_entity.type
_entity.pdbx_description
1 polymer ?
#
loop_
_entity_poly.entity_id
_entity_poly.type
_entity_poly.pdbx_seq_one_letter_code
_entity_poly.pdbx_strand_id
1 'polypeptide(L)' 'MSRDRRAAIPAAPRKTLLQWIEFDDGDTNDFTPPACDARIQALHARMLLGPESRTDEGREPLEPPPWLHLPPLG' A
#
# COMPACT_ATOMS: atom_id res chain seq x y z
N MET A 1 10.44 -38.93 18.86
CA MET A 1 9.69 -37.90 18.12
C MET A 1 10.59 -37.32 17.04
N SER A 2 10.47 -37.82 15.81
CA SER A 2 11.25 -37.30 14.68
C SER A 2 10.68 -35.95 14.26
N ARG A 3 11.49 -34.89 14.32
CA ARG A 3 11.12 -33.59 13.74
C ARG A 3 11.03 -33.77 12.23
N ASP A 4 9.84 -33.59 11.67
CA ASP A 4 9.65 -33.45 10.22
C ASP A 4 10.54 -32.32 9.73
N ARG A 5 11.60 -32.68 9.01
CA ARG A 5 12.51 -31.74 8.37
C ARG A 5 11.77 -31.18 7.16
N ARG A 6 10.92 -30.18 7.40
CA ARG A 6 10.20 -29.47 6.34
C ARG A 6 11.19 -29.03 5.26
N ALA A 7 10.92 -29.41 4.01
CA ALA A 7 11.73 -29.01 2.88
C ALA A 7 11.75 -27.47 2.78
N ALA A 8 12.92 -26.89 2.48
CA ALA A 8 13.05 -25.46 2.28
C ALA A 8 12.24 -25.04 1.04
N ILE A 9 11.50 -23.94 1.15
CA ILE A 9 10.81 -23.34 0.00
C ILE A 9 11.90 -22.80 -0.94
N PRO A 10 11.94 -23.21 -2.22
CA PRO A 10 12.92 -22.69 -3.16
C PRO A 10 12.69 -21.20 -3.38
N ALA A 11 13.78 -20.46 -3.62
CA ALA A 11 13.68 -19.06 -3.98
C ALA A 11 12.86 -18.92 -5.27
N ALA A 12 11.87 -18.04 -5.25
CA ALA A 12 11.13 -17.70 -6.46
C ALA A 12 12.10 -17.14 -7.52
N PRO A 13 11.89 -17.43 -8.81
CA PRO A 13 12.65 -16.82 -9.89
C PRO A 13 12.55 -15.29 -9.79
N ARG A 14 13.70 -14.61 -9.80
CA ARG A 14 13.76 -13.14 -9.77
C ARG A 14 14.12 -12.64 -11.16
N LYS A 15 13.39 -11.62 -11.61
CA LYS A 15 13.75 -10.88 -12.81
C LYS A 15 15.06 -10.11 -12.61
N THR A 16 15.89 -10.07 -13.64
CA THR A 16 17.05 -9.18 -13.71
C THR A 16 16.60 -7.73 -13.93
N LEU A 17 17.46 -6.75 -13.66
CA LEU A 17 17.15 -5.34 -13.90
C LEU A 17 16.72 -5.08 -15.35
N LEU A 18 17.40 -5.70 -16.32
CA LEU A 18 17.03 -5.59 -17.74
C LEU A 18 15.63 -6.17 -18.01
N GLN A 19 15.29 -7.29 -17.38
CA GLN A 19 13.95 -7.89 -17.51
C GLN A 19 12.85 -7.04 -16.87
N TRP A 20 13.15 -6.28 -15.81
CA TRP A 20 12.20 -5.32 -15.23
C TRP A 20 11.97 -4.11 -16.14
N ILE A 21 13.00 -3.69 -16.88
CA ILE A 21 12.93 -2.55 -17.79
C ILE A 21 12.24 -2.93 -19.10
N GLU A 22 12.53 -4.12 -19.62
CA GLU A 22 12.09 -4.58 -20.94
C GLU A 22 10.68 -5.20 -20.92
N PHE A 23 10.30 -5.84 -19.82
CA PHE A 23 8.99 -6.48 -19.67
C PHE A 23 8.19 -5.77 -18.60
N ASP A 24 7.27 -4.91 -19.04
CA ASP A 24 6.11 -4.53 -18.24
C ASP A 24 5.24 -5.79 -18.06
N ASP A 25 5.14 -6.29 -16.83
CA ASP A 25 4.37 -7.52 -16.51
C ASP A 25 2.86 -7.33 -16.64
N GLY A 26 2.42 -6.25 -17.28
CA GLY A 26 1.03 -5.91 -17.36
C GLY A 26 0.54 -5.49 -15.99
N ASP A 27 1.15 -4.43 -15.44
CA ASP A 27 0.45 -3.59 -14.44
C ASP A 27 -0.71 -2.90 -15.19
N THR A 28 -1.69 -3.71 -15.59
CA THR A 28 -2.90 -3.26 -16.23
C THR A 28 -3.63 -2.43 -15.19
N ASN A 29 -4.02 -1.21 -15.55
CA ASN A 29 -4.90 -0.37 -14.74
C ASN A 29 -6.30 -1.01 -14.51
N ASP A 30 -6.51 -2.25 -14.95
CA ASP A 30 -7.69 -3.09 -14.75
C ASP A 30 -7.79 -3.60 -13.31
N PHE A 31 -7.41 -2.77 -12.34
CA PHE A 31 -7.68 -3.03 -10.94
C PHE A 31 -9.19 -3.00 -10.73
N THR A 32 -9.78 -4.19 -10.69
CA THR A 32 -11.16 -4.35 -10.26
C THR A 32 -11.11 -4.55 -8.75
N PRO A 33 -11.53 -3.56 -7.93
CA PRO A 33 -11.55 -3.76 -6.49
C PRO A 33 -12.42 -4.99 -6.16
N PRO A 34 -12.02 -5.80 -5.18
CA PRO A 34 -12.85 -6.92 -4.75
C PRO A 34 -14.22 -6.39 -4.33
N ALA A 35 -15.28 -7.13 -4.69
CA ALA A 35 -16.64 -6.77 -4.32
C ALA A 35 -16.73 -6.63 -2.79
N CYS A 36 -16.82 -5.39 -2.31
CA CYS A 36 -17.03 -5.12 -0.90
C CYS A 36 -18.48 -5.42 -0.53
N ASP A 37 -18.68 -6.02 0.65
CA ASP A 37 -20.00 -6.11 1.29
C ASP A 37 -20.63 -4.72 1.34
N ALA A 38 -21.92 -4.61 1.00
CA ALA A 38 -22.69 -3.36 1.03
C ALA A 38 -22.57 -2.63 2.38
N ARG A 39 -22.45 -3.37 3.50
CA ARG A 39 -22.22 -2.79 4.82
C ARG A 39 -20.85 -2.10 4.92
N ILE A 40 -19.82 -2.70 4.34
CA ILE A 40 -18.46 -2.16 4.31
C ILE A 40 -18.41 -0.94 3.37
N GLN A 41 -19.08 -1.01 2.21
CA GLN A 41 -19.20 0.14 1.31
C GLN A 41 -19.89 1.33 1.99
N ALA A 42 -20.99 1.09 2.71
CA ALA A 42 -21.68 2.13 3.47
C ALA A 42 -20.82 2.74 4.59
N LEU A 43 -19.99 1.92 5.27
CA LEU A 43 -19.02 2.42 6.24
C LEU A 43 -17.95 3.29 5.57
N HIS A 44 -17.38 2.83 4.45
CA HIS A 44 -16.40 3.59 3.67
C HIS A 44 -16.97 4.94 3.20
N ALA A 45 -18.20 4.96 2.68
CA ALA A 45 -18.88 6.18 2.29
C ALA A 45 -19.02 7.17 3.46
N ARG A 46 -19.36 6.68 4.66
CA ARG A 46 -19.46 7.50 5.88
C ARG A 46 -18.11 8.01 6.39
N MET A 47 -17.03 7.27 6.17
CA MET A 47 -15.66 7.69 6.53
C MET A 47 -15.11 8.73 5.56
N LEU A 48 -15.42 8.61 4.26
CA LEU A 48 -15.05 9.60 3.24
C LEU A 48 -15.79 10.93 3.43
N LEU A 49 -17.08 10.84 3.79
CA LEU A 49 -17.95 11.98 4.06
C LEU A 49 -17.87 12.41 5.53
N GLY A 50 -16.67 12.51 6.10
CA GLY A 50 -16.47 12.84 7.52
C GLY A 50 -17.42 13.96 8.02
N PRO A 51 -17.84 13.95 9.30
CA PRO A 51 -18.91 14.80 9.83
C PRO A 51 -18.66 16.31 9.69
N GLU A 52 -17.43 16.69 9.36
CA GLU A 52 -17.05 18.04 9.00
C GLU A 52 -16.87 18.07 7.48
N SER A 53 -17.85 18.63 6.77
CA SER A 53 -17.63 19.29 5.47
C SER A 53 -16.70 20.48 5.67
N ARG A 54 -15.48 20.21 6.15
CA ARG A 54 -14.45 21.19 6.41
C ARG A 54 -13.99 21.64 5.05
N THR A 55 -14.52 22.80 4.70
CA THR A 55 -14.08 23.74 3.70
C THR A 55 -12.64 23.50 3.32
N ASP A 56 -12.42 23.52 2.02
CA ASP A 56 -11.20 23.65 1.24
C ASP A 56 -10.13 24.60 1.83
N GLU A 57 -9.63 24.28 3.02
CA GLU A 57 -8.44 24.83 3.63
C GLU A 57 -7.52 23.65 3.82
N GLY A 58 -6.50 23.61 2.95
CA GLY A 58 -5.57 22.51 2.77
C GLY A 58 -5.26 21.81 4.08
N ARG A 59 -5.39 20.48 4.08
CA ARG A 59 -4.96 19.63 5.19
C ARG A 59 -3.59 20.12 5.65
N GLU A 60 -3.54 20.71 6.84
CA GLU A 60 -2.30 21.21 7.39
C GLU A 60 -1.30 20.04 7.38
N PRO A 61 -0.09 20.22 6.82
CA PRO A 61 0.91 19.17 6.83
C PRO A 61 1.08 18.68 8.26
N LEU A 62 0.98 17.36 8.46
CA LEU A 62 1.24 16.78 9.78
C LEU A 62 2.67 17.17 10.16
N GLU A 63 2.81 17.93 11.26
CA GLU A 63 4.13 18.25 11.76
C GLU A 63 4.86 16.96 12.13
N PRO A 64 6.11 16.76 11.68
CA PRO A 64 6.87 15.61 12.07
C PRO A 64 7.07 15.64 13.58
N PRO A 65 6.92 14.50 14.27
CA PRO A 65 7.13 14.48 15.70
C PRO A 65 8.60 14.84 16.03
N PRO A 66 8.90 15.41 17.22
CA PRO A 66 10.19 16.07 17.52
C PRO A 66 11.45 15.20 17.41
N TRP A 67 11.29 13.89 17.36
CA TRP A 67 12.37 12.91 17.16
C TRP A 67 12.61 12.52 15.69
N LEU A 68 11.78 12.98 14.75
CA LEU A 68 11.85 12.68 13.32
C LEU A 68 12.43 13.86 12.54
N HIS A 69 13.55 14.40 13.03
CA HIS A 69 14.28 15.42 12.28
C HIS A 69 15.04 14.76 11.14
N LEU A 70 14.75 15.19 9.91
CA LEU A 70 15.56 14.82 8.75
C LEU A 70 16.95 15.46 8.89
N PRO A 71 18.03 14.74 8.52
CA PRO A 71 19.36 15.34 8.48
C PRO A 71 19.39 16.52 7.48
N PRO A 72 20.24 17.53 7.72
CA PRO A 72 20.36 18.66 6.80
C PRO A 72 20.77 18.18 5.41
N LEU A 73 20.12 18.73 4.38
CA LEU A 73 20.51 18.53 3.00
C LEU A 73 21.69 19.47 2.70
N GLY A 74 22.91 18.93 2.82
CA GLY A 74 24.13 19.44 2.15
C GLY A 74 24.55 20.87 2.45
#